data_AF-R8BKS0-F1
#
_entry.id   AF-R8BKS0-F1
#
_cell.length_a   1.000
_cell.length_b   1.000
_cell.length_c   1.000
_cell.angle_alpha   90.00
_cell.angle_beta   90.00
_cell.angle_gamma   90.00
#
_symmetry.space_group_name_H-M   'P 1'
#
loop_
_entity.id
_entity.type
_entity.pdbx_description
1 polymer ?
#
loop_
_entity_poly.entity_id
_entity_poly.type
_entity_poly.pdbx_seq_one_letter_code
_entity_poly.pdbx_strand_id
1 'polypeptide(L)'
;MAPIKACESAIKASSMLAKGQRTLQELKNGIVIKKEEKETKAQAQVASTLNPDGSKMSLLDRIRYKQLQQSQEPSGPSREELERRAALQRVDDIAAVISMLCRATSMGQQRISFTMLTLLQKLKDSLRLPISREEGTACIRILAKEIAPEWMRVVTIGGKENVVVQVNFQPSKAVIQERVKAVAA
;
A
#
# COMPACT_ATOMS: atom_id res chain seq x y z
N MET A 1 -13.05 29.47 54.38
CA MET A 1 -12.32 28.31 53.78
C MET A 1 -11.69 28.79 52.48
N ALA A 2 -10.36 28.84 52.40
CA ALA A 2 -9.65 29.19 51.16
C ALA A 2 -9.22 27.91 50.42
N PRO A 3 -9.35 27.82 49.08
CA PRO A 3 -9.04 26.62 48.32
C PRO A 3 -7.52 26.41 48.18
N ILE A 4 -7.06 25.18 48.41
CA ILE A 4 -5.66 24.77 48.24
C ILE A 4 -5.32 24.80 46.74
N LYS A 5 -4.42 25.71 46.34
CA LYS A 5 -3.94 25.82 44.96
C LYS A 5 -2.97 24.67 44.67
N ALA A 6 -3.38 23.72 43.85
CA ALA A 6 -2.52 22.61 43.43
C ALA A 6 -1.31 23.11 42.63
N CYS A 7 -0.11 22.65 43.01
CA CYS A 7 1.14 23.00 42.33
C CYS A 7 1.19 22.38 40.93
N GLU A 8 1.54 23.16 39.90
CA GLU A 8 1.56 22.72 38.50
C GLU A 8 2.48 21.51 38.24
N SER A 9 3.55 21.37 39.02
CA SER A 9 4.47 20.23 38.97
C SER A 9 3.78 18.90 39.34
N ALA A 10 2.87 18.91 40.32
CA ALA A 10 2.10 17.73 40.72
C ALA A 10 1.08 17.32 39.64
N ILE A 11 0.48 18.30 38.94
CA ILE A 11 -0.45 18.05 37.83
C ILE A 11 0.29 17.47 36.62
N LYS A 12 1.49 17.99 36.30
CA LYS A 12 2.33 17.45 35.22
C LYS A 12 2.79 16.02 35.54
N ALA A 13 3.26 15.76 36.75
CA ALA A 13 3.69 14.43 37.18
C ALA A 13 2.57 13.38 37.14
N SER A 14 1.38 13.73 37.63
CA SER A 14 0.20 12.84 37.58
C SER A 14 -0.26 12.56 36.15
N SER A 15 -0.20 13.56 35.25
CA SER A 15 -0.51 13.36 33.83
C SER A 15 0.49 12.45 33.12
N MET A 16 1.78 12.52 33.47
CA MET A 16 2.81 11.63 32.92
C MET A 16 2.66 10.19 33.43
N LEU A 17 2.35 10.02 34.72
CA LEU A 17 2.06 8.70 35.30
C LEU A 17 0.81 8.07 34.67
N ALA A 18 -0.26 8.85 34.49
CA ALA A 18 -1.48 8.39 33.83
C ALA A 18 -1.24 7.98 32.37
N LYS A 19 -0.38 8.71 31.64
CA LYS A 19 0.05 8.31 30.28
C LYS A 19 0.84 7.00 30.30
N GLY A 20 1.78 6.85 31.22
CA GLY A 20 2.57 5.62 31.37
C GLY A 20 1.73 4.39 31.72
N GLN A 21 0.70 4.54 32.56
CA GLN A 21 -0.22 3.45 32.88
C GLN A 21 -1.06 3.01 31.67
N ARG A 22 -1.49 3.96 30.83
CA ARG A 22 -2.25 3.66 29.60
C ARG A 22 -1.40 2.92 28.57
N THR A 23 -0.17 3.37 28.31
CA THR A 23 0.72 2.68 27.35
C THR A 23 1.07 1.26 27.80
N LEU A 24 1.22 1.05 29.11
CA LEU A 24 1.50 -0.27 29.66
C LEU A 24 0.29 -1.21 29.57
N GLN A 25 -0.93 -0.68 29.70
CA GLN A 25 -2.17 -1.42 29.43
C GLN A 25 -2.35 -1.77 27.95
N GLU A 26 -2.08 -0.83 27.04
CA GLU A 26 -2.11 -1.09 25.59
C GLU A 26 -1.12 -2.18 25.18
N LEU A 27 0.10 -2.13 25.73
CA LEU A 27 1.12 -3.16 25.46
C LEU A 27 0.69 -4.53 25.99
N LYS A 28 0.12 -4.59 27.21
CA LYS A 28 -0.41 -5.82 27.78
C LYS A 28 -1.52 -6.40 26.91
N ASN A 29 -2.44 -5.57 26.44
CA ASN A 29 -3.54 -5.99 25.56
C ASN A 29 -3.00 -6.49 24.21
N GLY A 30 -2.00 -5.82 23.63
CA GLY A 30 -1.36 -6.26 22.38
C GLY A 30 -0.64 -7.62 22.49
N ILE A 31 -0.09 -7.95 23.66
CA ILE A 31 0.52 -9.27 23.92
C ILE A 31 -0.56 -10.35 24.02
N VAL A 32 -1.70 -10.06 24.66
CA VAL A 32 -2.84 -10.99 24.75
C VAL A 32 -3.39 -11.29 23.36
N ILE A 33 -3.65 -10.26 22.54
CA ILE A 33 -4.15 -10.44 21.17
C ILE A 33 -3.17 -11.28 20.32
N LYS A 34 -1.87 -11.00 20.39
CA LYS A 34 -0.87 -11.81 19.65
C LYS A 34 -0.78 -13.26 20.14
N LYS A 35 -1.04 -13.50 21.44
CA LYS A 35 -1.05 -14.83 22.02
C LYS A 35 -2.31 -15.58 21.59
N GLU A 36 -3.47 -14.92 21.63
CA GLU A 36 -4.73 -15.44 21.11
C GLU A 36 -4.67 -15.72 19.61
N GLU A 37 -4.03 -14.87 18.79
CA GLU A 37 -3.81 -15.13 17.37
C GLU A 37 -2.91 -16.35 17.11
N LYS A 38 -1.87 -16.55 17.95
CA LYS A 38 -1.01 -17.74 17.87
C LYS A 38 -1.75 -19.00 18.31
N GLU A 39 -2.54 -18.91 19.38
CA GLU A 39 -3.36 -20.01 19.89
C GLU A 39 -4.49 -20.36 18.93
N THR A 40 -5.13 -19.37 18.29
CA THR A 40 -6.15 -19.58 17.24
C THR A 40 -5.53 -20.19 15.98
N LYS A 41 -4.33 -19.75 15.56
CA LYS A 41 -3.61 -20.38 14.44
C LYS A 41 -3.17 -21.81 14.76
N ALA A 42 -2.70 -22.08 15.98
CA ALA A 42 -2.36 -23.42 16.43
C ALA A 42 -3.60 -24.33 16.51
N GLN A 43 -4.69 -23.85 17.09
CA GLN A 43 -5.97 -24.57 17.18
C GLN A 43 -6.60 -24.80 15.79
N ALA A 44 -6.50 -23.86 14.86
CA ALA A 44 -6.91 -24.05 13.47
C ALA A 44 -6.08 -25.13 12.76
N GLN A 45 -4.78 -25.23 13.07
CA GLN A 45 -3.93 -26.32 12.57
C GLN A 45 -4.30 -27.68 13.16
N VAL A 46 -4.64 -27.77 14.45
CA VAL A 46 -5.09 -29.04 15.05
C VAL A 46 -6.50 -29.44 14.55
N ALA A 47 -7.43 -28.48 14.47
CA ALA A 47 -8.77 -28.68 13.92
C ALA A 47 -8.74 -29.10 12.43
N SER A 48 -7.73 -28.69 11.67
CA SER A 48 -7.53 -29.13 10.27
C SER A 48 -7.09 -30.60 10.13
N THR A 49 -6.85 -31.30 11.23
CA THR A 49 -6.44 -32.72 11.27
C THR A 49 -7.41 -33.64 12.03
N LEU A 50 -8.58 -33.13 12.40
CA LEU A 50 -9.63 -33.87 13.07
C LEU A 50 -10.90 -33.83 12.23
N ASN A 51 -11.60 -34.96 12.16
CA ASN A 51 -12.97 -35.02 11.63
C ASN A 51 -13.91 -34.25 12.59
N PRO A 52 -15.13 -33.86 12.16
CA PRO A 52 -16.14 -33.24 13.04
C PRO A 52 -16.51 -34.10 14.26
N ASP A 53 -16.18 -35.39 14.22
CA ASP A 53 -16.33 -36.38 15.31
C ASP A 53 -15.08 -36.50 16.22
N GLY A 54 -14.10 -35.60 16.10
CA GLY A 54 -12.89 -35.56 16.94
C GLY A 54 -11.85 -36.65 16.65
N SER A 55 -12.09 -37.53 15.68
CA SER A 55 -11.14 -38.56 15.24
C SER A 55 -10.09 -38.01 14.28
N LYS A 56 -8.84 -38.47 14.40
CA LYS A 56 -7.72 -38.12 13.50
C LYS A 56 -8.06 -38.50 12.05
N MET A 57 -8.05 -37.51 11.14
CA MET A 57 -8.39 -37.76 9.74
C MET A 57 -7.28 -38.53 9.00
N SER A 58 -7.68 -39.44 8.12
CA SER A 58 -6.75 -40.19 7.29
C SER A 58 -5.97 -39.26 6.35
N LEU A 59 -4.76 -39.67 5.92
CA LEU A 59 -3.94 -38.88 5.00
C LEU A 59 -4.64 -38.67 3.65
N LEU A 60 -5.43 -39.65 3.20
CA LEU A 60 -6.26 -39.54 1.99
C LEU A 60 -7.42 -38.54 2.17
N ASP A 61 -8.08 -38.53 3.33
CA ASP A 61 -9.14 -37.56 3.63
C ASP A 61 -8.59 -36.14 3.72
N ARG A 62 -7.39 -35.96 4.29
CA ARG A 62 -6.65 -34.69 4.24
C ARG A 62 -6.42 -34.21 2.82
N ILE A 63 -6.04 -35.11 1.92
CA ILE A 63 -5.79 -34.77 0.52
C ILE A 63 -7.09 -34.36 -0.16
N ARG A 64 -8.17 -35.14 -0.01
CA ARG A 64 -9.47 -34.84 -0.62
C ARG A 64 -10.05 -33.52 -0.09
N TYR A 65 -9.94 -33.27 1.23
CA TYR A 65 -10.38 -32.02 1.84
C TYR A 65 -9.57 -30.81 1.35
N LYS A 66 -8.24 -30.94 1.24
CA LYS A 66 -7.39 -29.87 0.66
C LYS A 66 -7.69 -29.62 -0.81
N GLN A 67 -7.93 -30.66 -1.61
CA GLN A 67 -8.30 -30.51 -3.02
C GLN A 67 -9.66 -29.83 -3.17
N LEU A 68 -10.65 -30.20 -2.34
CA LEU A 68 -11.95 -29.54 -2.31
C LEU A 68 -11.83 -28.08 -1.87
N GLN A 69 -11.03 -27.77 -0.84
CA GLN A 69 -10.76 -26.39 -0.44
C GLN A 69 -10.08 -25.60 -1.55
N GLN A 70 -9.04 -26.13 -2.20
CA GLN A 70 -8.38 -25.45 -3.32
C GLN A 70 -9.32 -25.24 -4.52
N SER A 71 -10.28 -26.14 -4.74
CA SER A 71 -11.27 -26.02 -5.81
C SER A 71 -12.41 -25.08 -5.47
N GLN A 72 -12.71 -24.89 -4.18
CA GLN A 72 -13.75 -23.98 -3.68
C GLN A 72 -13.19 -22.61 -3.26
N GLU A 73 -11.88 -22.47 -3.10
CA GLU A 73 -11.26 -21.18 -2.90
C GLU A 73 -11.58 -20.32 -4.14
N PRO A 74 -12.16 -19.13 -3.96
CA PRO A 74 -12.34 -18.21 -5.07
C PRO A 74 -10.94 -18.01 -5.66
N SER A 75 -10.78 -18.27 -6.95
CA SER A 75 -9.53 -18.09 -7.68
C SER A 75 -8.91 -16.78 -7.22
N GLY A 76 -7.80 -16.87 -6.50
CA GLY A 76 -7.15 -15.72 -5.88
C GLY A 76 -6.93 -14.61 -6.93
N PRO A 77 -6.75 -13.36 -6.49
CA PRO A 77 -6.52 -12.26 -7.43
C PRO A 77 -5.41 -12.67 -8.40
N SER A 78 -5.72 -12.62 -9.70
CA SER A 78 -4.79 -13.03 -10.74
C SER A 78 -3.48 -12.28 -10.56
N ARG A 79 -2.37 -12.83 -11.07
CA ARG A 79 -1.07 -12.16 -11.01
C ARG A 79 -1.15 -10.71 -11.55
N GLU A 80 -1.92 -10.52 -12.62
CA GLU A 80 -2.18 -9.21 -13.23
C GLU A 80 -2.96 -8.28 -12.28
N GLU A 81 -3.96 -8.78 -11.58
CA GLU A 81 -4.74 -8.03 -10.60
C GLU A 81 -3.89 -7.64 -9.37
N LEU A 82 -3.00 -8.53 -8.94
CA LEU A 82 -2.08 -8.25 -7.85
C LEU A 82 -1.05 -7.19 -8.25
N GLU A 83 -0.51 -7.26 -9.47
CA GLU A 83 0.37 -6.24 -10.04
C GLU A 83 -0.35 -4.89 -10.18
N ARG A 84 -1.61 -4.88 -10.60
CA ARG A 84 -2.44 -3.68 -10.68
C ARG A 84 -2.67 -3.05 -9.30
N ARG A 85 -2.99 -3.85 -8.29
CA ARG A 85 -3.15 -3.38 -6.90
C ARG A 85 -1.84 -2.83 -6.33
N ALA A 86 -0.72 -3.52 -6.57
CA ALA A 86 0.60 -3.04 -6.17
C ALA A 86 0.92 -1.70 -6.83
N ALA A 87 0.67 -1.58 -8.14
CA ALA A 87 0.86 -0.34 -8.87
C ALA A 87 0.06 0.82 -8.26
N LEU A 88 -1.23 0.62 -8.00
CA LEU A 88 -2.12 1.65 -7.41
C LEU A 88 -1.62 2.18 -6.06
N GLN A 89 -1.04 1.32 -5.21
CA GLN A 89 -0.45 1.74 -3.93
C GLN A 89 0.76 2.66 -4.10
N ARG A 90 1.49 2.53 -5.21
CA ARG A 90 2.72 3.28 -5.49
C ARG A 90 2.49 4.51 -6.35
N VAL A 91 1.32 4.66 -6.98
CA VAL A 91 1.06 5.78 -7.90
C VAL A 91 1.24 7.15 -7.24
N ASP A 92 0.81 7.32 -5.98
CA ASP A 92 0.91 8.62 -5.29
C ASP A 92 2.38 9.10 -5.17
N ASP A 93 3.27 8.20 -4.75
CA ASP A 93 4.72 8.46 -4.66
C ASP A 93 5.31 8.75 -6.04
N ILE A 94 4.94 7.94 -7.04
CA ILE A 94 5.45 8.07 -8.41
C ILE A 94 5.00 9.40 -9.03
N ALA A 95 3.74 9.79 -8.82
CA ALA A 95 3.22 11.07 -9.30
C ALA A 95 3.92 12.25 -8.62
N ALA A 96 4.21 12.16 -7.32
CA ALA A 96 4.98 13.19 -6.62
C ALA A 96 6.40 13.34 -7.19
N VAL A 97 7.08 12.22 -7.46
CA VAL A 97 8.42 12.23 -8.08
C VAL A 97 8.38 12.77 -9.51
N ILE A 98 7.45 12.32 -10.35
CA ILE A 98 7.29 12.82 -11.72
C ILE A 98 7.03 14.33 -11.71
N SER A 99 6.19 14.80 -10.79
CA SER A 99 5.92 16.23 -10.61
C SER A 99 7.18 17.01 -10.25
N MET A 100 7.97 16.49 -9.32
CA MET A 100 9.24 17.09 -8.91
C MET A 100 10.25 17.11 -10.06
N LEU A 101 10.41 16.00 -10.78
CA LEU A 101 11.26 15.88 -11.96
C LEU A 101 10.85 16.86 -13.06
N CYS A 102 9.54 17.00 -13.30
CA CYS A 102 9.02 17.97 -14.26
C CYS A 102 9.37 19.39 -13.84
N ARG A 103 9.15 19.77 -12.57
CA ARG A 103 9.53 21.10 -12.07
C ARG A 103 11.02 21.37 -12.22
N ALA A 104 11.87 20.42 -11.84
CA ALA A 104 13.32 20.52 -11.94
C ALA A 104 13.81 20.62 -13.40
N THR A 105 13.14 19.94 -14.32
CA THR A 105 13.51 19.92 -15.76
C THR A 105 12.84 21.07 -16.53
N SER A 106 11.76 21.64 -15.99
CA SER A 106 10.85 22.48 -16.77
C SER A 106 11.48 23.73 -17.34
N MET A 107 12.46 24.40 -16.70
CA MET A 107 13.10 25.63 -17.23
C MET A 107 12.12 26.62 -17.92
N GLY A 108 10.86 26.73 -17.45
CA GLY A 108 9.79 27.55 -18.04
C GLY A 108 8.96 26.90 -19.17
N GLN A 109 9.32 25.70 -19.61
CA GLN A 109 8.57 24.89 -20.57
C GLN A 109 7.28 24.33 -19.97
N GLN A 110 6.19 24.54 -20.70
CA GLN A 110 4.84 24.11 -20.32
C GLN A 110 4.59 22.61 -20.57
N ARG A 111 5.41 22.01 -21.43
CA ARG A 111 5.32 20.60 -21.84
C ARG A 111 6.71 19.99 -21.86
N ILE A 112 6.85 18.84 -21.23
CA ILE A 112 8.11 18.09 -21.15
C ILE A 112 7.86 16.69 -21.68
N SER A 113 8.84 16.12 -22.37
CA SER A 113 8.79 14.73 -22.84
C SER A 113 9.98 13.95 -22.31
N PHE A 114 9.72 12.76 -21.78
CA PHE A 114 10.73 11.80 -21.37
C PHE A 114 10.56 10.52 -22.19
N THR A 115 11.65 9.84 -22.52
CA THR A 115 11.52 8.44 -22.97
C THR A 115 11.13 7.58 -21.76
N MET A 116 10.37 6.49 -21.98
CA MET A 116 10.00 5.58 -20.90
C MET A 116 11.23 5.09 -20.12
N LEU A 117 12.30 4.72 -20.82
CA LEU A 117 13.53 4.24 -20.18
C LEU A 117 14.20 5.31 -19.31
N THR A 118 14.29 6.55 -19.79
CA THR A 118 14.85 7.66 -19.02
C THR A 118 13.99 7.94 -17.78
N LEU A 119 12.67 7.94 -17.92
CA LEU A 119 11.76 8.20 -16.81
C LEU A 119 11.87 7.12 -15.73
N LEU A 120 11.92 5.84 -16.12
CA LEU A 120 12.12 4.73 -15.19
C LEU A 120 13.45 4.83 -14.43
N GLN A 121 14.52 5.21 -15.12
CA GLN A 121 15.82 5.39 -14.49
C GLN A 121 15.79 6.54 -13.47
N LYS A 122 15.22 7.68 -13.84
CA LYS A 122 15.04 8.82 -12.93
C LYS A 122 14.14 8.49 -11.74
N LEU A 123 13.11 7.68 -11.97
CA LEU A 123 12.20 7.21 -10.92
C LEU A 123 12.94 6.29 -9.93
N LYS A 124 13.74 5.34 -10.43
CA LYS A 124 14.59 4.46 -9.62
C LYS A 124 15.57 5.26 -8.75
N ASP A 125 16.15 6.32 -9.30
CA ASP A 125 17.14 7.15 -8.61
C ASP A 125 16.50 8.11 -7.58
N SER A 126 15.19 8.38 -7.67
CA SER A 126 14.49 9.35 -6.82
C SER A 126 13.59 8.71 -5.76
N LEU A 127 13.14 7.46 -5.96
CA LEU A 127 12.31 6.76 -4.99
C LEU A 127 13.15 6.21 -3.83
N ARG A 128 12.62 6.33 -2.61
CA ARG A 128 13.21 5.73 -1.41
C ARG A 128 13.24 4.19 -1.47
N LEU A 129 12.26 3.61 -2.13
CA LEU A 129 12.14 2.16 -2.34
C LEU A 129 12.25 1.90 -3.84
N PRO A 130 13.28 1.15 -4.29
CA PRO A 130 13.47 0.90 -5.71
C PRO A 130 12.30 0.08 -6.26
N ILE A 131 11.86 0.44 -7.46
CA ILE A 131 10.76 -0.21 -8.18
C ILE A 131 11.33 -1.07 -9.32
N SER A 132 10.69 -2.20 -9.62
CA SER A 132 11.01 -2.98 -10.81
C SER A 132 10.67 -2.19 -12.08
N ARG A 133 11.31 -2.55 -13.22
CA ARG A 133 11.07 -1.83 -14.47
C ARG A 133 9.63 -2.05 -14.93
N GLU A 134 9.17 -3.29 -14.84
CA GLU A 134 7.85 -3.75 -15.25
C GLU A 134 6.77 -3.03 -14.44
N GLU A 135 6.89 -3.00 -13.11
CA GLU A 135 5.96 -2.29 -12.23
C GLU A 135 5.98 -0.78 -12.48
N GLY A 136 7.16 -0.19 -12.66
CA GLY A 136 7.29 1.22 -13.02
C GLY A 136 6.58 1.56 -14.32
N THR A 137 6.68 0.69 -15.34
CA THR A 137 5.94 0.89 -16.60
C THR A 137 4.44 0.76 -16.43
N ALA A 138 3.97 -0.21 -15.63
CA ALA A 138 2.55 -0.41 -15.35
C ALA A 138 1.97 0.82 -14.62
N CYS A 139 2.66 1.33 -13.59
CA CYS A 139 2.26 2.53 -12.86
C CYS A 139 2.13 3.76 -13.77
N ILE A 140 3.11 4.00 -14.65
CA ILE A 140 3.08 5.14 -15.58
C ILE A 140 1.91 5.00 -16.57
N ARG A 141 1.65 3.78 -17.06
CA ARG A 141 0.52 3.51 -17.97
C ARG A 141 -0.83 3.73 -17.29
N ILE A 142 -1.01 3.23 -16.07
CA ILE A 142 -2.24 3.45 -15.28
C ILE A 142 -2.41 4.94 -14.98
N LEU A 143 -1.34 5.62 -14.59
CA LEU A 143 -1.35 7.06 -14.31
C LEU A 143 -1.77 7.87 -15.53
N ALA A 144 -1.26 7.54 -16.72
CA ALA A 144 -1.59 8.24 -17.96
C ALA A 144 -2.99 7.90 -18.53
N LYS A 145 -3.52 6.69 -18.27
CA LYS A 145 -4.80 6.25 -18.84
C LYS A 145 -5.99 6.51 -17.92
N GLU A 146 -5.83 6.24 -16.63
CA GLU A 146 -6.95 6.12 -15.69
C GLU A 146 -6.97 7.25 -14.66
N ILE A 147 -5.80 7.72 -14.21
CA ILE A 147 -5.73 8.65 -13.07
C ILE A 147 -5.59 10.09 -13.52
N ALA A 148 -4.71 10.42 -14.47
CA ALA A 148 -4.48 11.81 -14.88
C ALA A 148 -4.13 11.94 -16.38
N PRO A 149 -5.07 11.61 -17.30
CA PRO A 149 -4.87 11.70 -18.74
C PRO A 149 -4.66 13.13 -19.28
N GLU A 150 -5.17 14.13 -18.58
CA GLU A 150 -4.93 15.54 -18.89
C GLU A 150 -3.50 15.96 -18.56
N TRP A 151 -2.92 15.39 -17.51
CA TRP A 151 -1.59 15.72 -17.03
C TRP A 151 -0.50 15.00 -17.81
N MET A 152 -0.69 13.70 -18.07
CA MET A 152 0.33 12.84 -18.65
C MET A 152 -0.24 11.91 -19.73
N ARG A 153 0.49 11.75 -20.84
CA ARG A 153 0.14 10.82 -21.93
C ARG A 153 1.34 10.03 -22.40
N VAL A 154 1.14 8.76 -22.70
CA VAL A 154 2.15 7.89 -23.33
C VAL A 154 1.90 7.88 -24.83
N VAL A 155 2.94 8.20 -25.62
CA VAL A 155 2.91 8.25 -27.07
C VAL A 155 4.09 7.47 -27.63
N THR A 156 3.86 6.60 -28.59
CA THR A 156 4.91 5.84 -29.27
C THR A 156 5.37 6.59 -30.51
N ILE A 157 6.65 6.97 -30.56
CA ILE A 157 7.27 7.68 -31.69
C ILE A 157 8.54 6.93 -32.09
N GLY A 158 8.65 6.54 -33.36
CA GLY A 158 9.84 5.85 -33.89
C GLY A 158 10.17 4.53 -33.17
N GLY A 159 9.16 3.78 -32.76
CA GLY A 159 9.31 2.51 -32.03
C GLY A 159 9.69 2.68 -30.55
N LYS A 160 9.80 3.92 -30.04
CA LYS A 160 10.08 4.21 -28.63
C LYS A 160 8.87 4.81 -27.95
N GLU A 161 8.58 4.35 -26.74
CA GLU A 161 7.53 4.93 -25.92
C GLU A 161 8.04 6.19 -25.21
N ASN A 162 7.30 7.29 -25.37
CA ASN A 162 7.59 8.58 -24.79
C ASN A 162 6.43 9.00 -23.89
N VAL A 163 6.76 9.58 -22.75
CA VAL A 163 5.82 10.12 -21.79
C VAL A 163 5.84 11.63 -21.90
N VAL A 164 4.70 12.19 -22.29
CA VAL A 164 4.49 13.62 -22.41
C VAL A 164 3.77 14.10 -21.15
N VAL A 165 4.35 15.06 -20.45
CA VAL A 165 3.77 15.66 -19.24
C VAL A 165 3.49 17.14 -19.50
N GLN A 166 2.29 17.59 -19.13
CA GLN A 166 1.88 18.99 -19.19
C GLN A 166 1.99 19.61 -17.80
N VAL A 167 2.95 20.50 -17.59
CA VAL A 167 3.28 21.01 -16.24
C VAL A 167 2.13 21.80 -15.61
N ASN A 168 1.34 22.52 -16.42
CA ASN A 168 0.20 23.30 -15.95
C ASN A 168 -1.01 22.48 -15.49
N PHE A 169 -1.11 21.24 -15.95
CA PHE A 169 -2.24 20.36 -15.62
C PHE A 169 -1.89 19.41 -14.48
N GLN A 170 -0.89 19.76 -13.65
CA GLN A 170 -0.48 18.94 -12.52
C GLN A 170 -1.63 18.86 -11.49
N PRO A 171 -2.21 17.67 -11.24
CA PRO A 171 -3.22 17.50 -10.22
C PRO A 171 -2.60 17.63 -8.83
N SER A 172 -3.40 18.10 -7.87
CA SER A 172 -3.00 18.11 -6.47
C SER A 172 -2.94 16.68 -5.93
N LYS A 173 -2.14 16.47 -4.89
CA LYS A 173 -2.00 15.15 -4.23
C LYS A 173 -3.36 14.56 -3.81
N ALA A 174 -4.25 15.40 -3.28
CA ALA A 174 -5.59 14.98 -2.85
C ALA A 174 -6.43 14.44 -4.02
N VAL A 175 -6.38 15.10 -5.18
CA VAL A 175 -7.10 14.67 -6.39
C VAL A 175 -6.55 13.34 -6.89
N ILE A 176 -5.24 13.14 -6.86
CA ILE A 176 -4.62 11.86 -7.25
C ILE A 176 -5.11 10.74 -6.33
N GLN A 177 -5.10 10.95 -5.02
CA GLN A 177 -5.54 9.94 -4.05
C GLN A 177 -7.03 9.63 -4.18
N GLU A 178 -7.87 10.62 -4.45
CA GLU A 178 -9.30 10.44 -4.72
C GLU A 178 -9.52 9.60 -5.98
N ARG A 179 -8.82 9.92 -7.07
CA ARG A 179 -8.91 9.16 -8.33
C ARG A 179 -8.37 7.74 -8.19
N VAL A 180 -7.29 7.54 -7.44
CA VAL A 180 -6.78 6.19 -7.12
C VAL A 180 -7.82 5.38 -6.35
N LYS A 181 -8.50 5.99 -5.37
CA LYS A 181 -9.58 5.31 -4.62
C LYS A 181 -10.76 4.97 -5.53
N ALA A 182 -11.13 5.86 -6.45
CA ALA A 182 -12.20 5.62 -7.41
C ALA A 182 -11.89 4.47 -8.39
N VAL A 183 -10.62 4.31 -8.76
CA VAL A 183 -10.15 3.23 -9.66
C VAL A 183 -9.93 1.90 -8.94
N ALA A 184 -9.68 1.95 -7.62
CA ALA A 184 -9.48 0.78 -6.78
C ALA A 184 -10.79 0.19 -6.19
N ALA A 185 -11.90 0.93 -6.30
CA ALA A 185 -13.24 0.54 -5.86
C ALA A 185 -13.96 -0.25 -6.97
#